data_AF-A0AAV7K569-F1
#
_entry.id   AF-A0AAV7K569-F1
#
_cell.length_a   1.000
_cell.length_b   1.000
_cell.length_c   1.000
_cell.angle_alpha   90.00
_cell.angle_beta   90.00
_cell.angle_gamma   90.00
#
_symmetry.space_group_name_H-M   'P 1'
#
loop_
_entity.id
_entity.type
_entity.pdbx_description
1 polymer ?
#
loop_
_entity_poly.entity_id
_entity_poly.type
_entity_poly.pdbx_seq_one_letter_code
_entity_poly.pdbx_strand_id
1 'polypeptide(L)'
;MSLARGTRVLLFLSALLLVLILGVHIYTRVAPSVPLRLPEVVLFGVKKSGTEALKSMLSEHPQIVVSRLVNFYDKNFGKGVKWYVDNLPPARPDQVLIDRTPAYFTGGAIVPQRIYATKSDTLLIVVVRDPVDRFVSDYLHWEDRVSLNTSFHQFAFSYDPLSIRNTSGVTSRLDRSCYATHLRHWLDIFPSNQILIVDGDRLKVAPWVEMDRIQRFLGVKQIISKHHFELEPNRGFYCWRVSSPSPVCLGSKKGRTHPVLSQTELELLRRRFSLCNSQFRSQLTELTDPPTFQWHY
;
A
#
# COMPACT_ATOMS: atom_id res chain seq x y z
N MET A 1 36.32 -75.56 -1.70
CA MET A 1 35.18 -74.62 -1.62
C MET A 1 35.63 -73.28 -1.02
N SER A 2 36.27 -72.36 -1.76
CA SER A 2 36.46 -70.98 -1.26
C SER A 2 36.98 -69.97 -2.31
N LEU A 3 36.44 -69.95 -3.53
CA LEU A 3 36.80 -68.89 -4.50
C LEU A 3 35.60 -68.17 -5.16
N ALA A 4 34.37 -68.63 -4.95
CA ALA A 4 33.19 -68.04 -5.59
C ALA A 4 32.47 -66.94 -4.78
N ARG A 5 32.90 -66.67 -3.53
CA ARG A 5 32.25 -65.67 -2.65
C ARG A 5 32.88 -64.27 -2.70
N GLY A 6 34.14 -64.12 -3.13
CA GLY A 6 34.82 -62.82 -3.17
C GLY A 6 34.41 -61.94 -4.35
N THR A 7 34.16 -62.54 -5.52
CA THR A 7 33.91 -61.80 -6.77
C THR A 7 32.53 -61.16 -6.84
N ARG A 8 31.52 -61.74 -6.16
CA ARG A 8 30.16 -61.18 -6.11
C ARG A 8 30.05 -59.96 -5.19
N VAL A 9 30.87 -59.87 -4.15
CA VAL A 9 30.89 -58.73 -3.22
C VAL A 9 31.57 -57.51 -3.86
N LEU A 10 32.63 -57.73 -4.64
CA LEU A 10 33.35 -56.65 -5.32
C LEU A 10 32.52 -55.97 -6.42
N LEU A 11 31.74 -56.75 -7.18
CA LEU A 11 30.84 -56.21 -8.21
C LEU A 11 29.68 -55.39 -7.61
N PHE A 12 29.11 -55.82 -6.48
CA PHE A 12 28.07 -55.07 -5.78
C PHE A 12 28.58 -53.74 -5.19
N LEU A 13 29.79 -53.73 -4.64
CA LEU A 13 30.42 -52.49 -4.13
C LEU A 13 30.74 -51.50 -5.27
N SER A 14 31.15 -52.00 -6.44
CA SER A 14 31.42 -51.14 -7.61
C SER A 14 30.14 -50.52 -8.20
N ALA A 15 29.04 -51.25 -8.22
CA ALA A 15 27.74 -50.75 -8.68
C ALA A 15 27.13 -49.75 -7.70
N LEU A 16 27.28 -49.95 -6.39
CA LEU A 16 26.84 -48.98 -5.37
C LEU A 16 27.67 -47.68 -5.43
N LEU A 17 28.97 -47.77 -5.69
CA LEU A 17 29.84 -46.60 -5.83
C LEU A 17 29.49 -45.80 -7.10
N LEU A 18 29.14 -46.46 -8.21
CA LEU A 18 28.68 -45.78 -9.42
C LEU A 18 27.31 -45.11 -9.25
N VAL A 19 26.39 -45.72 -8.50
CA VAL A 19 25.09 -45.11 -8.15
C VAL A 19 25.26 -43.93 -7.18
N LEU A 20 26.27 -43.95 -6.31
CA LEU A 20 26.63 -42.80 -5.47
C LEU A 20 27.33 -41.68 -6.28
N ILE A 21 28.20 -42.02 -7.22
CA ILE A 21 28.89 -41.02 -8.07
C ILE A 21 27.91 -40.39 -9.08
N LEU A 22 26.94 -41.15 -9.60
CA LEU A 22 25.85 -40.64 -10.46
C LEU A 22 24.72 -40.00 -9.65
N GLY A 23 24.48 -40.44 -8.41
CA GLY A 23 23.42 -39.94 -7.52
C GLY A 23 23.80 -38.71 -6.70
N VAL A 24 25.09 -38.35 -6.60
CA VAL A 24 25.56 -37.12 -5.92
C VAL A 24 25.65 -35.92 -6.88
N HIS A 25 25.42 -36.13 -8.19
CA HIS A 25 25.00 -35.04 -9.08
C HIS A 25 23.50 -34.74 -8.93
N ILE A 26 23.01 -34.69 -7.69
CA ILE A 26 21.90 -33.80 -7.38
C ILE A 26 22.46 -32.42 -7.69
N TYR A 27 22.18 -31.95 -8.90
CA TYR A 27 22.17 -30.54 -9.23
C TYR A 27 21.39 -29.87 -8.11
N THR A 28 22.10 -29.28 -7.15
CA THR A 28 21.59 -28.11 -6.47
C THR A 28 21.41 -27.11 -7.59
N ARG A 29 20.24 -27.13 -8.23
CA ARG A 29 19.74 -25.95 -8.91
C ARG A 29 19.62 -24.92 -7.79
N VAL A 30 20.72 -24.21 -7.54
CA VAL A 30 20.68 -22.91 -6.89
C VAL A 30 19.68 -22.15 -7.75
N ALA A 31 18.45 -22.04 -7.26
CA ALA A 31 17.45 -21.23 -7.93
C ALA A 31 18.11 -19.87 -8.14
N PRO A 32 18.11 -19.32 -9.37
CA PRO A 32 18.77 -18.05 -9.62
C PRO A 32 18.26 -17.05 -8.58
N SER A 33 19.18 -16.50 -7.79
CA SER A 33 18.84 -15.56 -6.73
C SER A 33 18.15 -14.37 -7.39
N VAL A 34 16.87 -14.17 -7.07
CA VAL A 34 16.10 -13.04 -7.60
C VAL A 34 16.76 -11.76 -7.09
N PRO A 35 17.17 -10.83 -7.98
CA PRO A 35 17.95 -9.67 -7.57
C PRO A 35 17.12 -8.74 -6.69
N LEU A 36 17.75 -8.20 -5.65
CA LEU A 36 17.20 -7.08 -4.89
C LEU A 36 17.44 -5.79 -5.69
N ARG A 37 16.42 -4.95 -5.78
CA ARG A 37 16.45 -3.73 -6.59
C ARG A 37 15.55 -2.65 -6.00
N LEU A 38 15.73 -1.42 -6.46
CA LEU A 38 14.83 -0.32 -6.14
C LEU A 38 13.42 -0.59 -6.69
N PRO A 39 12.36 -0.09 -6.01
CA PRO A 39 11.01 -0.22 -6.50
C PRO A 39 10.75 0.75 -7.66
N GLU A 40 9.99 0.31 -8.66
CA GLU A 40 9.50 1.19 -9.72
C GLU A 40 8.41 2.13 -9.22
N VAL A 41 7.66 1.70 -8.19
CA VAL A 41 6.46 2.39 -7.74
C VAL A 41 6.50 2.61 -6.23
N VAL A 42 5.95 3.73 -5.77
CA VAL A 42 5.69 3.97 -4.35
C VAL A 42 4.20 4.19 -4.12
N LEU A 43 3.58 3.32 -3.31
CA LEU A 43 2.23 3.51 -2.76
C LEU A 43 2.34 4.34 -1.46
N PHE A 44 2.28 5.66 -1.62
CA PHE A 44 2.80 6.63 -0.66
C PHE A 44 1.75 7.22 0.29
N GLY A 45 0.47 6.90 0.12
CA GLY A 45 -0.59 7.42 1.00
C GLY A 45 -2.00 7.05 0.58
N VAL A 46 -3.02 7.50 1.30
CA VAL A 46 -2.93 8.17 2.62
C VAL A 46 -3.38 7.19 3.71
N LYS A 47 -2.86 7.38 4.93
CA LYS A 47 -3.32 6.62 6.10
C LYS A 47 -4.85 6.74 6.23
N LYS A 48 -5.51 5.59 6.34
CA LYS A 48 -6.97 5.41 6.48
C LYS A 48 -7.81 5.60 5.21
N SER A 49 -7.17 5.68 4.04
CA SER A 49 -7.88 5.85 2.75
C SER A 49 -8.03 4.57 1.94
N GLY A 50 -7.63 3.40 2.46
CA GLY A 50 -7.78 2.13 1.74
C GLY A 50 -6.48 1.48 1.25
N THR A 51 -5.31 1.98 1.67
CA THR A 51 -3.99 1.43 1.24
C THR A 51 -3.80 -0.06 1.52
N GLU A 52 -4.48 -0.63 2.52
CA GLU A 52 -4.42 -2.07 2.77
C GLU A 52 -5.21 -2.87 1.74
N ALA A 53 -6.42 -2.41 1.42
CA ALA A 53 -7.26 -3.05 0.41
C ALA A 53 -6.55 -3.02 -0.93
N LEU A 54 -6.04 -1.84 -1.30
CA LEU A 54 -5.28 -1.70 -2.53
C LEU A 54 -4.03 -2.59 -2.54
N LYS A 55 -3.21 -2.58 -1.48
CA LYS A 55 -2.07 -3.50 -1.37
C LYS A 55 -2.48 -4.95 -1.58
N SER A 56 -3.58 -5.37 -0.96
CA SER A 56 -4.01 -6.76 -0.99
C SER A 56 -4.59 -7.17 -2.35
N MET A 57 -5.28 -6.27 -3.06
CA MET A 57 -5.72 -6.49 -4.44
C MET A 57 -4.52 -6.54 -5.40
N LEU A 58 -3.57 -5.60 -5.28
CA LEU A 58 -2.36 -5.57 -6.11
C LEU A 58 -1.47 -6.81 -5.92
N SER A 59 -1.41 -7.35 -4.70
CA SER A 59 -0.61 -8.55 -4.39
C SER A 59 -1.12 -9.80 -5.11
N GLU A 60 -2.35 -9.80 -5.63
CA GLU A 60 -2.90 -10.92 -6.40
C GLU A 60 -2.51 -10.88 -7.89
N HIS A 61 -1.89 -9.79 -8.35
CA HIS A 61 -1.45 -9.67 -9.73
C HIS A 61 -0.08 -10.35 -9.91
N PRO A 62 0.11 -11.30 -10.85
CA PRO A 62 1.35 -12.08 -10.97
C PRO A 62 2.57 -11.24 -11.35
N GLN A 63 2.36 -10.10 -11.99
CA GLN A 63 3.40 -9.12 -12.34
C GLN A 63 3.60 -8.03 -11.27
N ILE A 64 3.00 -8.12 -10.08
CA ILE A 64 3.16 -7.08 -9.04
C ILE A 64 3.65 -7.72 -7.74
N VAL A 65 4.66 -7.11 -7.14
CA VAL A 65 5.15 -7.44 -5.80
C VAL A 65 5.04 -6.19 -4.94
N VAL A 66 4.31 -6.28 -3.81
CA VAL A 66 4.13 -5.16 -2.89
C VAL A 66 4.88 -5.43 -1.59
N SER A 67 5.71 -4.48 -1.17
CA SER A 67 6.47 -4.57 0.07
C SER A 67 5.59 -4.53 1.32
N ARG A 68 6.18 -4.91 2.45
CA ARG A 68 5.69 -4.49 3.77
C ARG A 68 6.07 -3.02 4.00
N LEU A 69 5.66 -2.44 5.13
CA LEU A 69 6.04 -1.08 5.49
C LEU A 69 7.55 -0.99 5.74
N VAL A 70 8.28 -0.24 4.91
CA VAL A 70 9.73 -0.05 5.06
C VAL A 70 10.05 1.27 5.78
N ASN A 71 9.26 2.34 5.55
CA ASN A 71 9.48 3.66 6.15
C ASN A 71 10.90 4.18 5.91
N PHE A 72 11.40 4.01 4.68
CA PHE A 72 12.74 4.44 4.28
C PHE A 72 12.80 5.97 4.18
N TYR A 73 12.01 6.57 3.29
CA TYR A 73 12.14 7.99 2.95
C TYR A 73 11.71 8.97 4.06
N ASP A 74 10.98 8.50 5.08
CA ASP A 74 10.60 9.30 6.26
C ASP A 74 11.55 9.05 7.44
N LYS A 75 11.64 7.81 7.94
CA LYS A 75 12.28 7.49 9.23
C LYS A 75 13.67 6.88 9.11
N ASN A 76 13.93 6.13 8.04
CA ASN A 76 15.12 5.29 7.93
C ASN A 76 16.08 5.75 6.83
N PHE A 77 15.93 6.96 6.29
CA PHE A 77 16.71 7.41 5.14
C PHE A 77 18.22 7.40 5.40
N GLY A 78 18.62 7.76 6.63
CA GLY A 78 20.03 7.73 7.07
C GLY A 78 20.67 6.33 7.10
N LYS A 79 19.90 5.25 6.95
CA LYS A 79 20.44 3.88 6.85
C LYS A 79 20.98 3.54 5.45
N GLY A 80 20.76 4.42 4.47
CA GLY A 80 21.30 4.30 3.12
C GLY A 80 20.51 3.35 2.22
N VAL A 81 20.75 3.48 0.91
CA VAL A 81 20.02 2.76 -0.16
C VAL A 81 20.22 1.24 -0.07
N LYS A 82 21.40 0.77 0.37
CA LYS A 82 21.62 -0.66 0.54
C LYS A 82 20.65 -1.25 1.58
N TRP A 83 20.51 -0.61 2.74
CA TRP A 83 19.55 -1.04 3.75
C TRP A 83 18.13 -1.03 3.21
N TYR A 84 17.77 -0.02 2.40
CA TYR A 84 16.46 0.05 1.79
C TYR A 84 16.16 -1.16 0.90
N VAL A 85 17.06 -1.47 -0.02
CA VAL A 85 16.93 -2.58 -0.97
C VAL A 85 16.95 -3.94 -0.25
N ASP A 86 17.77 -4.10 0.80
CA ASP A 86 17.80 -5.30 1.65
C ASP A 86 16.48 -5.55 2.40
N ASN A 87 15.65 -4.52 2.59
CA ASN A 87 14.35 -4.62 3.28
C ASN A 87 13.15 -4.74 2.31
N LEU A 88 13.41 -4.72 1.00
CA LEU A 88 12.38 -4.96 -0.01
C LEU A 88 12.28 -6.47 -0.33
N PRO A 89 11.08 -6.96 -0.68
CA PRO A 89 10.95 -8.32 -1.15
C PRO A 89 11.66 -8.51 -2.50
N PRO A 90 12.20 -9.71 -2.79
CA PRO A 90 12.71 -10.02 -4.12
C PRO A 90 11.59 -9.93 -5.16
N ALA A 91 11.89 -9.35 -6.32
CA ALA A 91 10.97 -9.24 -7.44
C ALA A 91 11.69 -9.55 -8.74
N ARG A 92 11.09 -10.40 -9.58
CA ARG A 92 11.67 -10.77 -10.87
C ARG A 92 11.75 -9.56 -11.82
N PRO A 93 12.56 -9.62 -12.89
CA PRO A 93 12.64 -8.54 -13.88
C PRO A 93 11.31 -8.22 -14.58
N ASP A 94 10.40 -9.20 -14.71
CA ASP A 94 9.08 -9.05 -15.33
C ASP A 94 7.99 -8.53 -14.37
N GLN A 95 8.35 -8.24 -13.12
CA GLN A 95 7.42 -7.78 -12.08
C GLN A 95 7.66 -6.31 -11.74
N VAL A 96 6.60 -5.60 -11.39
CA VAL A 96 6.64 -4.26 -10.81
C VAL A 96 6.79 -4.39 -9.30
N LEU A 97 7.83 -3.80 -8.72
CA LEU A 97 8.04 -3.75 -7.28
C LEU A 97 7.50 -2.43 -6.72
N ILE A 98 6.65 -2.54 -5.69
CA ILE A 98 5.98 -1.40 -5.06
C ILE A 98 6.44 -1.27 -3.59
N ASP A 99 7.07 -0.14 -3.24
CA ASP A 99 7.21 0.26 -1.82
C ASP A 99 5.88 0.83 -1.33
N ARG A 100 5.27 0.17 -0.35
CA ARG A 100 4.08 0.69 0.31
C ARG A 100 4.45 1.31 1.64
N THR A 101 4.40 2.64 1.71
CA THR A 101 4.49 3.38 2.98
C THR A 101 3.52 4.57 2.99
N PRO A 102 2.30 4.41 3.57
CA PRO A 102 1.26 5.44 3.53
C PRO A 102 1.57 6.77 4.23
N ALA A 103 2.63 6.81 5.04
CA ALA A 103 3.04 8.01 5.78
C ALA A 103 3.83 8.99 4.91
N TYR A 104 4.37 8.54 3.78
CA TYR A 104 5.18 9.37 2.90
C TYR A 104 4.41 10.59 2.37
N PHE A 105 3.14 10.43 1.98
CA PHE A 105 2.30 11.50 1.45
C PHE A 105 2.34 12.76 2.33
N THR A 106 2.28 12.58 3.65
CA THR A 106 2.30 13.68 4.64
C THR A 106 3.66 13.90 5.27
N GLY A 107 4.74 13.39 4.67
CA GLY A 107 6.10 13.48 5.18
C GLY A 107 6.80 14.83 4.93
N GLY A 108 6.09 15.80 4.35
CA GLY A 108 6.63 17.10 3.97
C GLY A 108 7.50 17.05 2.71
N ALA A 109 7.99 18.21 2.27
CA ALA A 109 8.74 18.38 1.02
C ALA A 109 10.01 17.52 0.90
N ILE A 110 10.60 17.12 2.02
CA ILE A 110 11.83 16.30 2.02
C ILE A 110 11.60 14.89 1.46
N VAL A 111 10.40 14.31 1.63
CA VAL A 111 10.11 12.95 1.17
C VAL A 111 10.10 12.84 -0.36
N PRO A 112 9.35 13.66 -1.12
CA PRO A 112 9.41 13.62 -2.58
C PRO A 112 10.83 13.91 -3.10
N GLN A 113 11.57 14.86 -2.50
CA GLN A 113 12.97 15.13 -2.86
C GLN A 113 13.86 13.89 -2.74
N ARG A 114 13.74 13.15 -1.62
CA ARG A 114 14.52 11.93 -1.38
C ARG A 114 14.17 10.81 -2.35
N ILE A 115 12.88 10.63 -2.68
CA ILE A 115 12.45 9.63 -3.66
C ILE A 115 13.02 9.98 -5.04
N TYR A 116 12.85 11.23 -5.48
CA TYR A 116 13.33 11.69 -6.77
C TYR A 116 14.85 11.55 -6.90
N ALA A 117 15.60 11.92 -5.86
CA ALA A 117 17.06 11.76 -5.83
C ALA A 117 17.52 10.29 -5.83
N THR A 118 16.69 9.36 -5.36
CA THR A 118 17.01 7.93 -5.35
C THR A 118 16.67 7.28 -6.69
N LYS A 119 15.52 7.63 -7.28
CA LYS A 119 15.04 7.14 -8.57
C LYS A 119 14.02 8.14 -9.14
N SER A 120 14.44 8.95 -10.10
CA SER A 120 13.64 10.06 -10.63
C SER A 120 12.46 9.61 -11.50
N ASP A 121 12.54 8.43 -12.11
CA ASP A 121 11.49 7.80 -12.92
C ASP A 121 10.48 6.97 -12.09
N THR A 122 10.50 7.08 -10.75
CA THR A 122 9.54 6.39 -9.87
C THR A 122 8.10 6.84 -10.13
N LEU A 123 7.19 5.88 -10.29
CA LEU A 123 5.75 6.12 -10.33
C LEU A 123 5.17 6.21 -8.92
N LEU A 124 4.16 7.04 -8.72
CA LEU A 124 3.59 7.37 -7.43
C LEU A 124 2.09 7.09 -7.42
N ILE A 125 1.63 6.27 -6.48
CA ILE A 125 0.21 5.97 -6.29
C ILE A 125 -0.23 6.43 -4.90
N VAL A 126 -1.23 7.32 -4.84
CA VAL A 126 -1.88 7.72 -3.60
C VAL A 126 -3.35 7.39 -3.67
N VAL A 127 -3.87 6.73 -2.64
CA VAL A 127 -5.32 6.58 -2.45
C VAL A 127 -5.81 7.62 -1.45
N VAL A 128 -6.79 8.42 -1.87
CA VAL A 128 -7.45 9.43 -1.05
C VAL A 128 -8.92 9.07 -0.82
N ARG A 129 -9.53 9.65 0.20
CA ARG A 129 -10.91 9.39 0.62
C ARG A 129 -11.51 10.71 1.11
N ASP A 130 -12.84 10.84 1.15
CA ASP A 130 -13.50 11.97 1.81
C ASP A 130 -12.75 12.37 3.12
N PRO A 131 -12.29 13.62 3.23
CA PRO A 131 -11.49 14.11 4.36
C PRO A 131 -12.14 13.94 5.73
N VAL A 132 -13.46 14.07 5.82
CA VAL A 132 -14.24 13.86 7.06
C VAL A 132 -14.18 12.40 7.45
N ASP A 133 -14.51 11.54 6.50
CA ASP A 133 -14.51 10.10 6.70
C ASP A 133 -13.12 9.54 7.03
N ARG A 134 -12.08 10.06 6.39
CA ARG A 134 -10.68 9.72 6.70
C ARG A 134 -10.31 10.12 8.12
N PHE A 135 -10.73 11.32 8.54
CA PHE A 135 -10.50 11.84 9.89
C PHE A 135 -11.19 10.98 10.96
N VAL A 136 -12.47 10.67 10.79
CA VAL A 136 -13.23 9.75 11.66
C VAL A 136 -12.55 8.38 11.74
N SER A 137 -12.11 7.83 10.60
CA SER A 137 -11.44 6.52 10.58
C SER A 137 -10.07 6.53 11.27
N ASP A 138 -9.38 7.67 11.31
CA ASP A 138 -8.11 7.86 12.01
C ASP A 138 -8.30 8.02 13.52
N TYR A 139 -9.40 8.67 13.94
CA TYR A 139 -9.85 8.71 15.32
C TYR A 139 -10.12 7.29 15.85
N LEU A 140 -10.97 6.50 15.19
CA LEU A 140 -11.32 5.14 15.64
C LEU A 140 -10.09 4.23 15.73
N HIS A 141 -9.15 4.39 14.81
CA HIS A 141 -7.91 3.62 14.87
C HIS A 141 -6.97 4.06 16.00
N TRP A 142 -7.07 5.30 16.45
CA TRP A 142 -6.33 5.79 17.61
C TRP A 142 -6.98 5.35 18.92
N GLU A 143 -8.29 5.54 19.05
CA GLU A 143 -9.09 5.12 20.20
C GLU A 143 -8.86 3.64 20.55
N ASP A 144 -8.97 2.75 19.55
CA ASP A 144 -8.66 1.31 19.65
C ASP A 144 -7.29 1.00 20.29
N ARG A 145 -6.31 1.90 20.16
CA ARG A 145 -4.93 1.69 20.63
C ARG A 145 -4.66 2.30 22.00
N VAL A 146 -5.36 3.37 22.34
CA VAL A 146 -5.16 4.08 23.61
C VAL A 146 -6.15 3.62 24.69
N SER A 147 -7.16 2.84 24.31
CA SER A 147 -8.20 2.32 25.22
C SER A 147 -8.86 3.43 26.05
N LEU A 148 -8.99 4.63 25.46
CA LEU A 148 -9.66 5.76 26.08
C LEU A 148 -11.13 5.76 25.67
N ASN A 149 -12.03 5.92 26.62
CA ASN A 149 -13.47 6.04 26.38
C ASN A 149 -13.87 7.51 26.07
N THR A 150 -13.08 8.18 25.24
CA THR A 150 -13.40 9.54 24.75
C THR A 150 -14.39 9.38 23.62
N SER A 151 -15.43 10.22 23.52
CA SER A 151 -16.32 10.18 22.35
C SER A 151 -15.73 10.93 21.16
N PHE A 152 -16.17 10.63 19.93
CA PHE A 152 -15.74 11.38 18.75
C PHE A 152 -16.02 12.88 18.89
N HIS A 153 -17.19 13.25 19.44
CA HIS A 153 -17.55 14.65 19.67
C HIS A 153 -16.51 15.35 20.57
N GLN A 154 -16.20 14.75 21.72
CA GLN A 154 -15.21 15.31 22.66
C GLN A 154 -13.83 15.43 21.99
N PHE A 155 -13.43 14.41 21.24
CA PHE A 155 -12.17 14.40 20.51
C PHE A 155 -12.12 15.49 19.44
N ALA A 156 -13.14 15.62 18.61
CA ALA A 156 -13.11 16.46 17.41
C ALA A 156 -13.45 17.92 17.68
N PHE A 157 -14.27 18.23 18.69
CA PHE A 157 -14.84 19.58 18.87
C PHE A 157 -14.57 20.21 20.23
N SER A 158 -14.14 19.43 21.23
CA SER A 158 -13.88 19.94 22.58
C SER A 158 -12.39 20.09 22.90
N TYR A 159 -11.53 20.04 21.89
CA TYR A 159 -10.08 20.14 22.07
C TYR A 159 -9.60 21.60 22.04
N ASP A 160 -8.63 21.93 22.89
CA ASP A 160 -7.93 23.22 22.86
C ASP A 160 -6.76 23.18 21.84
N PRO A 161 -6.81 23.97 20.75
CA PRO A 161 -5.75 24.03 19.75
C PRO A 161 -4.40 24.47 20.31
N LEU A 162 -4.38 25.24 21.40
CA LEU A 162 -3.17 25.81 22.02
C LEU A 162 -2.51 24.85 23.01
N SER A 163 -3.13 23.71 23.32
CA SER A 163 -2.57 22.74 24.25
C SER A 163 -1.33 22.04 23.67
N ILE A 164 -0.20 22.08 24.39
CA ILE A 164 1.11 21.52 23.97
C ILE A 164 1.03 19.98 23.76
N ARG A 165 0.06 19.30 24.38
CA ARG A 165 -0.20 17.86 24.18
C ARG A 165 -0.77 17.51 22.79
N ASN A 166 -1.07 18.50 21.94
CA ASN A 166 -1.84 18.34 20.70
C ASN A 166 -1.01 18.09 19.43
N THR A 167 0.32 18.16 19.47
CA THR A 167 1.19 17.91 18.30
C THR A 167 1.05 16.50 17.72
N SER A 168 0.59 15.52 18.51
CA SER A 168 0.24 14.15 18.07
C SER A 168 -1.27 13.87 18.06
N GLY A 169 -2.08 14.87 18.35
CA GLY A 169 -3.51 14.78 18.66
C GLY A 169 -4.41 15.05 17.46
N VAL A 170 -5.44 15.85 17.70
CA VAL A 170 -6.53 16.13 16.74
C VAL A 170 -6.02 16.91 15.54
N THR A 171 -5.24 17.96 15.78
CA THR A 171 -4.68 18.84 14.73
C THR A 171 -3.90 18.05 13.69
N SER A 172 -2.99 17.17 14.13
CA SER A 172 -2.23 16.31 13.21
C SER A 172 -3.10 15.40 12.35
N ARG A 173 -4.30 15.01 12.82
CA ARG A 173 -5.24 14.18 12.06
C ARG A 173 -6.08 15.02 11.12
N LEU A 174 -6.46 16.24 11.50
CA LEU A 174 -7.10 17.20 10.60
C LEU A 174 -6.13 17.56 9.45
N ASP A 175 -4.87 17.85 9.77
CA ASP A 175 -3.87 18.24 8.77
C ASP A 175 -3.61 17.14 7.74
N ARG A 176 -3.62 15.85 8.15
CA ARG A 176 -3.51 14.71 7.22
C ARG A 176 -4.69 14.60 6.25
N SER A 177 -5.85 15.15 6.61
CA SER A 177 -7.04 15.22 5.75
C SER A 177 -7.01 16.41 4.79
N CYS A 178 -6.17 17.43 5.03
CA CYS A 178 -5.95 18.55 4.10
C CYS A 178 -4.99 18.16 2.97
N TYR A 179 -5.48 17.40 1.99
CA TYR A 179 -4.63 16.83 0.93
C TYR A 179 -3.89 17.85 0.08
N ALA A 180 -4.45 19.06 -0.13
CA ALA A 180 -3.84 20.09 -0.97
C ALA A 180 -2.45 20.52 -0.50
N THR A 181 -2.28 20.68 0.82
CA THR A 181 -1.02 21.05 1.44
C THR A 181 0.07 20.03 1.16
N HIS A 182 -0.30 18.75 1.15
CA HIS A 182 0.64 17.66 0.94
C HIS A 182 0.91 17.44 -0.54
N LEU A 183 -0.13 17.40 -1.38
CA LEU A 183 -0.03 17.14 -2.82
C LEU A 183 0.85 18.17 -3.53
N ARG A 184 0.83 19.45 -3.11
CA ARG A 184 1.70 20.49 -3.70
C ARG A 184 3.18 20.10 -3.67
N HIS A 185 3.67 19.58 -2.54
CA HIS A 185 5.06 19.13 -2.42
C HIS A 185 5.43 18.03 -3.42
N TRP A 186 4.47 17.20 -3.82
CA TRP A 186 4.68 16.14 -4.80
C TRP A 186 4.65 16.69 -6.23
N LEU A 187 3.69 17.56 -6.55
CA LEU A 187 3.58 18.22 -7.85
C LEU A 187 4.74 19.19 -8.13
N ASP A 188 5.38 19.74 -7.10
CA ASP A 188 6.59 20.56 -7.24
C ASP A 188 7.83 19.77 -7.71
N ILE A 189 7.84 18.44 -7.52
CA ILE A 189 9.01 17.59 -7.77
C ILE A 189 8.78 16.59 -8.89
N PHE A 190 7.60 15.96 -8.93
CA PHE A 190 7.27 14.92 -9.90
C PHE A 190 6.35 15.47 -10.99
N PRO A 191 6.59 15.11 -12.26
CA PRO A 191 5.67 15.45 -13.32
C PRO A 191 4.33 14.73 -13.12
N SER A 192 3.27 15.35 -13.63
CA SER A 192 1.90 14.91 -13.40
C SER A 192 1.58 13.51 -13.93
N ASN A 193 2.29 13.05 -14.95
CA ASN A 193 2.15 11.70 -15.49
C ASN A 193 2.80 10.60 -14.63
N GLN A 194 3.60 10.96 -13.62
CA GLN A 194 4.16 10.02 -12.64
C GLN A 194 3.28 9.87 -11.39
N ILE A 195 2.17 10.61 -11.27
CA ILE A 195 1.29 10.57 -10.10
C ILE A 195 -0.10 10.07 -10.49
N LEU A 196 -0.52 8.97 -9.88
CA LEU A 196 -1.90 8.47 -9.94
C LEU A 196 -2.59 8.69 -8.60
N ILE A 197 -3.72 9.40 -8.63
CA ILE A 197 -4.63 9.53 -7.50
C ILE A 197 -5.79 8.55 -7.66
N VAL A 198 -5.87 7.60 -6.73
CA VAL A 198 -6.89 6.56 -6.62
C VAL A 198 -8.02 7.07 -5.72
N ASP A 199 -9.25 6.91 -6.19
CA ASP A 199 -10.45 7.24 -5.43
C ASP A 199 -10.78 6.10 -4.45
N GLY A 200 -10.49 6.31 -3.17
CA GLY A 200 -10.74 5.35 -2.10
C GLY A 200 -12.21 5.12 -1.79
N ASP A 201 -13.08 6.09 -2.08
CA ASP A 201 -14.53 5.93 -1.95
C ASP A 201 -15.04 5.03 -3.07
N ARG A 202 -14.55 5.21 -4.29
CA ARG A 202 -14.82 4.30 -5.42
C ARG A 202 -14.18 2.94 -5.24
N LEU A 203 -12.97 2.84 -4.69
CA LEU A 203 -12.32 1.57 -4.39
C LEU A 203 -13.17 0.70 -3.46
N LYS A 204 -13.98 1.31 -2.60
CA LYS A 204 -14.91 0.59 -1.71
C LYS A 204 -16.09 -0.01 -2.47
N VAL A 205 -16.67 0.70 -3.45
CA VAL A 205 -17.95 0.34 -4.08
C VAL A 205 -17.82 -0.22 -5.50
N ALA A 206 -16.72 0.08 -6.18
CA ALA A 206 -16.42 -0.35 -7.55
C ALA A 206 -14.90 -0.56 -7.72
N PRO A 207 -14.28 -1.48 -6.95
CA PRO A 207 -12.82 -1.68 -6.95
C PRO A 207 -12.24 -2.00 -8.33
N TRP A 208 -12.99 -2.68 -9.21
CA TRP A 208 -12.55 -2.99 -10.57
C TRP A 208 -12.27 -1.73 -11.41
N VAL A 209 -12.97 -0.61 -11.17
CA VAL A 209 -12.74 0.64 -11.90
C VAL A 209 -11.37 1.22 -11.56
N GLU A 210 -11.04 1.27 -10.27
CA GLU A 210 -9.73 1.76 -9.82
C GLU A 210 -8.60 0.79 -10.18
N MET A 211 -8.84 -0.52 -10.10
CA MET A 211 -7.86 -1.53 -10.52
C MET A 211 -7.56 -1.47 -12.02
N ASP A 212 -8.55 -1.15 -12.86
CA ASP A 212 -8.34 -0.94 -14.29
C ASP A 212 -7.41 0.25 -14.57
N ARG A 213 -7.68 1.39 -13.91
CA ARG A 213 -6.82 2.59 -13.97
C ARG A 213 -5.39 2.29 -13.52
N ILE A 214 -5.23 1.58 -12.40
CA ILE A 214 -3.92 1.26 -11.83
C ILE A 214 -3.14 0.30 -12.73
N GLN A 215 -3.77 -0.74 -13.28
CA GLN A 215 -3.09 -1.67 -14.20
C GLN A 215 -2.59 -0.95 -15.46
N ARG A 216 -3.39 -0.03 -16.03
CA ARG A 216 -2.99 0.82 -17.15
C ARG A 216 -1.84 1.75 -16.80
N PHE A 217 -1.92 2.42 -15.66
CA PHE A 217 -0.87 3.32 -15.17
C PHE A 217 0.47 2.60 -14.94
N LEU A 218 0.41 1.36 -14.45
CA LEU A 218 1.60 0.53 -14.22
C LEU A 218 2.12 -0.17 -15.49
N GLY A 219 1.40 -0.09 -16.61
CA GLY A 219 1.77 -0.79 -17.85
C GLY A 219 1.75 -2.32 -17.73
N VAL A 220 0.99 -2.88 -16.79
CA VAL A 220 0.86 -4.34 -16.61
C VAL A 220 -0.38 -4.87 -17.33
N LYS A 221 -0.46 -6.19 -17.51
CA LYS A 221 -1.64 -6.82 -18.13
C LYS A 221 -2.90 -6.53 -17.30
N GLN A 222 -3.99 -6.12 -17.94
CA GLN A 222 -5.26 -5.86 -17.26
C GLN A 222 -6.03 -7.16 -16.98
N ILE A 223 -5.60 -7.93 -15.97
CA ILE A 223 -6.25 -9.19 -15.62
C ILE A 223 -7.29 -9.03 -14.50
N ILE A 224 -7.11 -8.07 -13.59
CA ILE A 224 -8.03 -7.86 -12.47
C ILE A 224 -9.23 -7.04 -12.97
N SER A 225 -10.31 -7.74 -13.30
CA SER A 225 -11.58 -7.19 -13.77
C SER A 225 -12.73 -7.36 -12.77
N LYS A 226 -13.92 -6.84 -13.11
CA LYS A 226 -15.14 -6.92 -12.29
C LYS A 226 -15.49 -8.33 -11.80
N HIS A 227 -15.21 -9.37 -12.60
CA HIS A 227 -15.55 -10.76 -12.28
C HIS A 227 -14.77 -11.34 -11.09
N HIS A 228 -13.68 -10.68 -10.68
CA HIS A 228 -12.88 -11.12 -9.53
C HIS A 228 -13.43 -10.59 -8.21
N PHE A 229 -14.46 -9.74 -8.22
CA PHE A 229 -14.97 -9.09 -7.02
C PHE A 229 -16.35 -9.61 -6.65
N GLU A 230 -16.52 -9.95 -5.38
CA GLU A 230 -17.78 -10.42 -4.80
C GLU A 230 -18.11 -9.58 -3.57
N LEU A 231 -19.33 -9.07 -3.49
CA LEU A 231 -19.76 -8.23 -2.37
C LEU A 231 -20.00 -9.10 -1.13
N GLU A 232 -19.37 -8.76 -0.01
CA GLU A 232 -19.65 -9.38 1.28
C GLU A 232 -20.90 -8.74 1.90
N PRO A 233 -22.07 -9.42 1.95
CA PRO A 233 -23.34 -8.77 2.29
C PRO A 233 -23.36 -8.18 3.70
N ASN A 234 -22.70 -8.84 4.65
CA ASN A 234 -22.71 -8.44 6.05
C ASN A 234 -21.82 -7.23 6.37
N ARG A 235 -20.86 -6.92 5.49
CA ARG A 235 -19.84 -5.89 5.75
C ARG A 235 -19.89 -4.73 4.78
N GLY A 236 -20.53 -4.90 3.62
CA GLY A 236 -20.65 -3.85 2.61
C GLY A 236 -19.30 -3.49 1.96
N PHE A 237 -18.36 -4.45 1.93
CA PHE A 237 -17.09 -4.36 1.21
C PHE A 237 -16.97 -5.54 0.26
N TYR A 238 -16.20 -5.37 -0.81
CA TYR A 238 -15.88 -6.46 -1.72
C TYR A 238 -14.75 -7.33 -1.18
N CYS A 239 -14.93 -8.65 -1.28
CA CYS A 239 -13.85 -9.62 -1.31
C CYS A 239 -13.41 -9.81 -2.76
N TRP A 240 -12.23 -10.38 -2.97
CA TRP A 240 -11.72 -10.64 -4.31
C TRP A 240 -11.03 -12.00 -4.44
N ARG A 241 -11.11 -12.57 -5.63
CA ARG A 241 -10.48 -13.84 -5.99
C ARG A 241 -9.90 -13.72 -7.38
N VAL A 242 -8.59 -13.57 -7.49
CA VAL A 242 -7.89 -13.42 -8.77
C VAL A 242 -7.02 -14.65 -9.04
N SER A 243 -6.07 -14.91 -8.14
CA SER A 243 -5.15 -16.04 -8.25
C SER A 243 -5.37 -17.06 -7.14
N SER A 244 -5.83 -16.60 -5.98
CA SER A 244 -6.10 -17.44 -4.82
C SER A 244 -7.27 -18.41 -5.06
N PRO A 245 -7.20 -19.66 -4.52
CA PRO A 245 -8.29 -20.64 -4.65
C PRO A 245 -9.55 -20.22 -3.90
N SER A 246 -9.39 -19.46 -2.81
CA SER A 246 -10.48 -18.91 -1.99
C SER A 246 -10.54 -17.39 -2.08
N PRO A 247 -11.73 -16.76 -1.93
CA PRO A 247 -11.84 -15.32 -1.86
C PRO A 247 -11.02 -14.73 -0.70
N VAL A 248 -10.31 -13.65 -0.99
CA VAL A 248 -9.59 -12.83 -0.02
C VAL A 248 -10.49 -11.69 0.41
N CYS A 249 -10.77 -11.62 1.71
CA CYS A 249 -11.54 -10.54 2.32
C CYS A 249 -10.64 -9.72 3.26
N LEU A 250 -10.98 -8.44 3.46
CA LEU A 250 -10.29 -7.62 4.45
C LEU A 250 -10.54 -8.13 5.88
N GLY A 251 -9.52 -8.21 6.72
CA GLY A 251 -9.69 -8.64 8.12
C GLY A 251 -10.63 -7.74 8.95
N SER A 252 -11.07 -8.23 10.11
CA SER A 252 -12.06 -7.58 10.99
C SER A 252 -11.70 -6.16 11.43
N LYS A 253 -10.40 -5.85 11.54
CA LYS A 253 -9.90 -4.49 11.87
C LYS A 253 -10.01 -3.49 10.71
N LYS A 254 -10.63 -3.85 9.58
CA LYS A 254 -10.82 -2.99 8.40
C LYS A 254 -12.32 -2.79 8.18
N GLY A 255 -12.71 -1.57 7.81
CA GLY A 255 -14.12 -1.22 7.64
C GLY A 255 -14.91 -1.13 8.95
N ARG A 256 -14.31 -0.53 9.99
CA ARG A 256 -15.01 -0.28 11.27
C ARG A 256 -16.25 0.57 11.02
N THR A 257 -17.31 0.30 11.78
CA THR A 257 -18.48 1.16 11.84
C THR A 257 -18.07 2.55 12.33
N HIS A 258 -18.42 3.58 11.56
CA HIS A 258 -18.19 4.96 11.95
C HIS A 258 -19.29 5.40 12.94
N PRO A 259 -18.99 6.27 13.92
CA PRO A 259 -20.03 6.90 14.72
C PRO A 259 -20.97 7.71 13.81
N VAL A 260 -22.25 7.75 14.17
CA VAL A 260 -23.21 8.62 13.50
C VAL A 260 -22.95 10.05 13.95
N LEU A 261 -22.56 10.90 13.00
CA LEU A 261 -22.36 12.33 13.25
C LEU A 261 -23.71 13.05 13.15
N SER A 262 -23.96 14.00 14.05
CA SER A 262 -25.05 14.95 13.89
C SER A 262 -24.83 15.83 12.66
N GLN A 263 -25.92 16.40 12.13
CA GLN A 263 -25.84 17.32 10.99
C GLN A 263 -24.89 18.49 11.26
N THR A 264 -24.95 19.07 12.46
CA THR A 264 -24.07 20.17 12.89
C THR A 264 -22.60 19.76 12.90
N GLU A 265 -22.25 18.59 13.46
CA GLU A 265 -20.87 18.10 13.48
C GLU A 265 -20.33 17.88 12.06
N LEU A 266 -21.16 17.32 11.18
CA LEU A 266 -20.81 17.08 9.78
C LEU A 266 -20.57 18.40 9.04
N GLU A 267 -21.44 19.40 9.22
CA GLU A 267 -21.29 20.73 8.63
C GLU A 267 -20.04 21.46 9.14
N LEU A 268 -19.74 21.36 10.43
CA LEU A 268 -18.52 21.92 11.01
C LEU A 268 -17.26 21.31 10.39
N LEU A 269 -17.21 19.98 10.24
CA LEU A 269 -16.08 19.29 9.61
C LEU A 269 -15.97 19.61 8.12
N ARG A 270 -17.08 19.66 7.39
CA ARG A 270 -17.09 20.09 5.98
C ARG A 270 -16.56 21.51 5.83
N ARG A 271 -17.06 22.45 6.63
CA ARG A 271 -16.57 23.83 6.66
C ARG A 271 -15.06 23.89 6.98
N ARG A 272 -14.59 23.07 7.93
CA ARG A 272 -13.17 22.97 8.30
C ARG A 272 -12.27 22.51 7.17
N PHE A 273 -12.75 21.64 6.28
CA PHE A 273 -12.00 21.13 5.12
C PHE A 273 -12.27 21.87 3.81
N SER A 274 -13.31 22.71 3.73
CA SER A 274 -13.76 23.39 2.51
C SER A 274 -12.63 24.06 1.72
N LEU A 275 -11.79 24.86 2.37
CA LEU A 275 -10.65 25.54 1.75
C LEU A 275 -9.62 24.52 1.20
N CYS A 276 -9.21 23.56 2.02
CA CYS A 276 -8.28 22.50 1.61
C CYS A 276 -8.84 21.69 0.44
N ASN A 277 -10.15 21.41 0.42
CA ASN A 277 -10.80 20.64 -0.61
C ASN A 277 -10.89 21.41 -1.92
N SER A 278 -11.21 22.70 -1.85
CA SER A 278 -11.23 23.60 -3.02
C SER A 278 -9.84 23.69 -3.66
N GLN A 279 -8.79 23.90 -2.86
CA GLN A 279 -7.41 23.90 -3.34
C GLN A 279 -7.00 22.54 -3.93
N PHE A 280 -7.40 21.44 -3.29
CA PHE A 280 -7.10 20.10 -3.78
C PHE A 280 -7.76 19.88 -5.14
N ARG A 281 -9.03 20.26 -5.33
CA ARG A 281 -9.71 20.21 -6.64
C ARG A 281 -8.97 20.99 -7.71
N SER A 282 -8.46 22.19 -7.39
CA SER A 282 -7.65 22.97 -8.31
C SER A 282 -6.39 22.21 -8.74
N GLN A 283 -5.67 21.62 -7.77
CA GLN A 283 -4.45 20.84 -8.05
C GLN A 283 -4.71 19.57 -8.86
N LEU A 284 -5.89 18.96 -8.75
CA LEU A 284 -6.23 17.79 -9.58
C LEU A 284 -6.18 18.13 -11.07
N THR A 285 -6.47 19.37 -11.47
CA THR A 285 -6.42 19.79 -12.87
C THR A 285 -5.00 19.79 -13.47
N GLU A 286 -3.96 19.73 -12.63
CA GLU A 286 -2.57 19.60 -13.06
C GLU A 286 -2.22 18.15 -13.45
N LEU A 287 -3.06 17.16 -13.07
CA LEU A 287 -2.80 15.73 -13.30
C LEU A 287 -3.15 15.28 -14.72
N THR A 288 -2.43 14.26 -15.22
CA THR A 288 -2.72 13.64 -16.52
C THR A 288 -3.99 12.79 -16.50
N ASP A 289 -4.31 12.15 -15.37
CA ASP A 289 -5.54 11.36 -15.16
C ASP A 289 -6.25 11.82 -13.87
N PRO A 290 -6.93 12.98 -13.88
CA PRO A 290 -7.55 13.53 -12.69
C PRO A 290 -8.76 12.69 -12.25
N PRO A 291 -8.82 12.22 -10.99
CA PRO A 291 -10.03 11.61 -10.47
C PRO A 291 -11.13 12.67 -10.27
N THR A 292 -12.39 12.23 -10.36
CA THR A 292 -13.55 13.06 -10.00
C THR A 292 -14.12 12.58 -8.68
N PHE A 293 -14.11 13.45 -7.66
CA PHE A 293 -14.66 13.17 -6.34
C PHE A 293 -16.05 13.78 -6.16
N GLN A 294 -16.96 13.01 -5.58
CA GLN A 294 -18.30 13.43 -5.18
C GLN A 294 -18.36 13.94 -3.73
N TRP A 295 -17.23 14.37 -3.16
CA TRP A 295 -17.19 14.90 -1.80
C TRP A 295 -18.07 16.16 -1.69
N HIS A 296 -18.54 16.45 -0.48
CA HIS A 296 -19.28 17.68 -0.20
C HIS A 296 -18.30 18.80 0.17
N TYR A 297 -18.54 19.99 -0.36
CA TYR A 297 -17.69 21.19 -0.23
C TYR A 297 -18.43 22.28 0.52
#